data_AF-A0A1F8F6R0-F1
#
_entry.id   AF-A0A1F8F6R0-F1
#
_cell.length_a   1.000
_cell.length_b   1.000
_cell.length_c   1.000
_cell.angle_alpha   90.00
_cell.angle_beta   90.00
_cell.angle_gamma   90.00
#
_symmetry.space_group_name_H-M   'P 1'
#
loop_
_entity.id
_entity.type
_entity.pdbx_description
1 polymer ?
#
loop_
_entity_poly.entity_id
_entity_poly.type
_entity_poly.pdbx_seq_one_letter_code
_entity_poly.pdbx_strand_id
1 'polypeptide(L)'
;MKINICPICVIVSGIWLILSAGVAWGYLASEQFMIPIAILMGGSVVGIAYQGEKKFIWASTHSLIWKIIIIFSGMPAAYLFVINLSKPLVVTEFILLIIIAYFFFIKRLKQPGGLHTISQIEKQMEQCC
;
A
#
# COMPACT_ATOMS: atom_id res chain seq x y z
N MET A 1 -19.55 9.79 -0.67
CA MET A 1 -18.06 9.84 -0.56
C MET A 1 -17.46 8.85 -1.53
N LYS A 2 -16.70 9.27 -2.55
CA LYS A 2 -15.99 8.34 -3.44
C LYS A 2 -14.71 7.90 -2.72
N ILE A 3 -14.71 6.66 -2.21
CA ILE A 3 -13.54 6.01 -1.63
C ILE A 3 -12.75 5.42 -2.80
N ASN A 4 -11.65 6.06 -3.19
CA ASN A 4 -10.75 5.50 -4.19
C ASN A 4 -9.84 4.48 -3.49
N ILE A 5 -10.41 3.34 -3.10
CA ILE A 5 -9.66 2.20 -2.58
C ILE A 5 -9.02 1.49 -3.76
N CYS A 6 -7.74 1.12 -3.64
CA CYS A 6 -7.13 0.21 -4.59
C CYS A 6 -7.57 -1.21 -4.23
N PRO A 7 -8.48 -1.83 -5.01
CA PRO A 7 -9.00 -3.15 -4.69
C PRO A 7 -7.86 -4.18 -4.63
N ILE A 8 -6.84 -4.02 -5.47
CA ILE A 8 -5.65 -4.87 -5.48
C ILE A 8 -4.89 -4.77 -4.15
N CYS A 9 -4.73 -3.56 -3.57
CA CYS A 9 -4.07 -3.40 -2.28
C CYS A 9 -4.83 -4.10 -1.16
N VAL A 10 -6.16 -4.04 -1.16
CA VAL A 10 -7.00 -4.70 -0.14
C VAL A 10 -6.93 -6.21 -0.27
N ILE A 11 -6.99 -6.74 -1.49
CA ILE A 11 -6.91 -8.18 -1.74
C ILE A 11 -5.53 -8.71 -1.33
N VAL A 12 -4.46 -8.10 -1.84
CA VAL A 12 -3.09 -8.54 -1.54
C VAL A 12 -2.82 -8.46 -0.04
N SER A 13 -3.18 -7.35 0.62
CA SER A 13 -2.96 -7.20 2.06
C SER A 13 -3.79 -8.16 2.90
N GLY A 14 -5.06 -8.37 2.54
CA GLY A 14 -5.91 -9.32 3.24
C GLY A 14 -5.41 -10.75 3.13
N ILE A 15 -4.96 -11.16 1.94
CA ILE A 15 -4.56 -12.55 1.70
C ILE A 15 -3.31 -12.93 2.48
N TRP A 16 -2.29 -12.07 2.50
CA TRP A 16 -1.08 -12.40 3.26
C TRP A 16 -1.32 -12.34 4.76
N LEU A 17 -2.20 -11.45 5.24
CA LEU A 17 -2.55 -11.35 6.65
C LEU A 17 -3.31 -12.60 7.14
N ILE A 18 -4.22 -13.13 6.32
CA ILE A 18 -4.91 -14.39 6.59
C ILE A 18 -3.91 -15.55 6.61
N LEU A 19 -2.99 -15.62 5.64
CA LEU A 19 -1.95 -16.65 5.60
C LEU A 19 -1.03 -16.55 6.83
N SER A 20 -0.60 -15.34 7.19
CA SER A 20 0.23 -15.09 8.36
C SER A 20 -0.48 -15.49 9.66
N ALA A 21 -1.77 -15.20 9.79
CA ALA A 21 -2.58 -15.67 10.91
C ALA A 21 -2.69 -17.21 10.93
N GLY A 22 -2.94 -17.83 9.78
CA GLY A 22 -3.00 -19.29 9.65
C GLY A 22 -1.70 -19.98 10.08
N VAL A 23 -0.55 -19.42 9.72
CA VAL A 23 0.78 -19.91 10.15
C VAL A 23 1.00 -19.63 11.63
N ALA A 24 0.68 -18.43 12.14
CA ALA A 24 0.91 -18.06 13.55
C ALA A 24 0.04 -18.85 14.55
N TRP A 25 -1.14 -19.32 14.13
CA TRP A 25 -2.01 -20.21 14.92
C TRP A 25 -1.72 -21.70 14.71
N GLY A 26 -0.73 -22.05 13.86
CA GLY A 26 -0.33 -23.44 13.61
C GLY A 26 -1.30 -24.22 12.73
N TYR A 27 -2.21 -23.54 12.02
CA TYR A 27 -3.13 -24.18 11.07
C TYR A 27 -2.44 -24.49 9.73
N LEU A 28 -1.39 -23.73 9.39
CA LEU A 28 -0.59 -23.87 8.17
C LEU A 28 0.89 -24.11 8.49
N ALA A 29 1.55 -24.97 7.71
CA ALA A 29 2.99 -25.20 7.82
C ALA A 29 3.78 -23.98 7.35
N SER A 30 4.62 -23.42 8.22
CA SER A 30 5.41 -22.21 7.95
C SER A 30 6.25 -22.33 6.67
N GLU A 31 6.90 -23.47 6.45
CA GLU A 31 7.83 -23.67 5.32
C GLU A 31 7.18 -23.52 3.94
N GLN A 32 5.92 -23.93 3.80
CA GLN A 32 5.22 -23.88 2.51
C GLN A 32 4.67 -22.48 2.20
N PHE A 33 4.29 -21.72 3.24
CA PHE A 33 3.61 -20.44 3.08
C PHE A 33 4.51 -19.22 3.29
N MET A 34 5.74 -19.42 3.78
CA MET A 34 6.71 -18.34 3.99
C MET A 34 7.01 -17.54 2.71
N ILE A 35 7.25 -18.24 1.59
CA ILE A 35 7.56 -17.60 0.30
C ILE A 35 6.36 -16.81 -0.24
N PRO A 36 5.14 -17.39 -0.35
CA PRO A 36 3.95 -16.63 -0.74
C PRO A 36 3.71 -15.39 0.13
N ILE A 37 3.81 -15.52 1.46
CA ILE A 37 3.62 -14.42 2.39
C ILE A 37 4.67 -13.32 2.12
N ALA A 38 5.94 -13.68 1.99
CA ALA A 38 7.01 -12.72 1.71
C ALA A 38 6.80 -11.95 0.41
N ILE A 39 6.38 -12.62 -0.66
CA ILE A 39 6.09 -11.99 -1.96
C ILE A 39 4.93 -10.99 -1.83
N LEU A 40 3.87 -11.36 -1.11
CA LEU A 40 2.68 -10.51 -0.93
C LEU A 40 2.96 -9.31 0.01
N MET A 41 3.76 -9.51 1.05
CA MET A 41 4.23 -8.43 1.93
C MET A 41 5.13 -7.45 1.17
N GLY A 42 6.08 -7.96 0.40
CA GLY A 42 6.92 -7.14 -0.48
C GLY A 42 6.10 -6.38 -1.53
N GLY A 43 5.11 -7.04 -2.13
CA GLY A 43 4.15 -6.40 -3.05
C GLY A 43 3.36 -5.27 -2.38
N SER A 44 3.01 -5.41 -1.11
CA SER A 44 2.35 -4.36 -0.32
C SER A 44 3.26 -3.15 -0.10
N VAL A 45 4.56 -3.37 0.20
CA VAL A 45 5.57 -2.30 0.33
C VAL A 45 5.70 -1.50 -0.97
N VAL A 46 5.84 -2.19 -2.10
CA VAL A 46 5.91 -1.54 -3.41
C VAL A 46 4.61 -0.80 -3.71
N GLY A 47 3.44 -1.42 -3.45
CA GLY A 47 2.14 -0.79 -3.62
C GLY A 47 2.01 0.54 -2.85
N ILE A 48 2.48 0.58 -1.60
CA ILE A 48 2.51 1.78 -0.77
C ILE A 48 3.44 2.84 -1.35
N ALA A 49 4.62 2.45 -1.85
CA ALA A 49 5.57 3.37 -2.46
C ALA A 49 4.95 4.12 -3.66
N TYR A 50 4.25 3.40 -4.55
CA TYR A 50 3.60 3.99 -5.73
C TYR A 50 2.30 4.73 -5.41
N GLN A 51 1.50 4.25 -4.45
CA GLN A 51 0.31 4.98 -4.00
C GLN A 51 0.67 6.28 -3.29
N GLY A 52 1.80 6.31 -2.57
CA GLY A 52 2.24 7.48 -1.82
C GLY A 52 2.55 8.66 -2.72
N GLU A 53 3.16 8.40 -3.88
CA GLU A 53 3.44 9.40 -4.92
C GLU A 53 2.17 10.12 -5.39
N LYS A 54 1.07 9.40 -5.57
CA LYS A 54 -0.21 9.97 -6.01
C LYS A 54 -0.90 10.82 -4.94
N LYS A 55 -0.55 10.62 -3.67
CA LYS A 55 -1.28 11.18 -2.53
C LYS A 55 -0.54 12.31 -1.82
N PHE A 56 0.78 12.24 -1.73
CA PHE A 56 1.59 13.26 -1.06
C PHE A 56 2.27 14.17 -2.08
N ILE A 57 2.02 15.48 -1.99
CA ILE A 57 2.65 16.48 -2.87
C ILE A 57 4.17 16.37 -2.82
N TRP A 58 4.74 16.21 -1.61
CA TRP A 58 6.18 16.01 -1.43
C TRP A 58 6.70 14.73 -2.09
N ALA A 59 5.94 13.63 -2.02
CA ALA A 59 6.27 12.38 -2.69
C ALA A 59 6.16 12.50 -4.21
N SER A 60 5.24 13.32 -4.74
CA SER A 60 5.13 13.59 -6.17
C SER A 60 6.33 14.41 -6.69
N THR A 61 6.82 15.37 -5.91
CA THR A 61 7.99 16.19 -6.30
C THR A 61 9.29 15.37 -6.22
N HIS A 62 9.42 14.47 -5.24
CA HIS A 62 10.61 13.65 -5.03
C HIS A 62 10.30 12.14 -5.13
N SER A 63 9.68 11.74 -6.24
CA SER A 63 9.19 10.37 -6.48
C SER A 63 10.24 9.29 -6.24
N LEU A 64 11.48 9.51 -6.70
CA LEU A 64 12.58 8.56 -6.50
C LEU A 64 12.99 8.43 -5.03
N ILE A 65 13.15 9.55 -4.33
CA ILE A 65 13.56 9.56 -2.92
C ILE A 65 12.50 8.88 -2.05
N TRP A 66 11.22 9.18 -2.32
CA TRP A 66 10.10 8.52 -1.64
C TRP A 66 10.13 7.00 -1.83
N LYS A 67 10.26 6.53 -3.07
CA LYS A 67 10.32 5.11 -3.39
C LYS A 67 11.51 4.43 -2.72
N ILE A 68 12.68 5.06 -2.77
CA ILE A 68 13.88 4.53 -2.13
C ILE A 68 13.66 4.39 -0.63
N ILE A 69 13.16 5.43 0.06
CA ILE A 69 12.93 5.37 1.51
C ILE A 69 11.93 4.26 1.86
N ILE A 70 10.81 4.17 1.15
CA ILE A 70 9.77 3.17 1.46
C ILE A 70 10.25 1.76 1.13
N ILE A 71 10.92 1.53 0.00
CA ILE A 71 11.39 0.19 -0.37
C ILE A 71 12.55 -0.24 0.52
N PHE A 72 13.50 0.67 0.76
CA PHE A 72 14.70 0.37 1.56
C PHE A 72 14.37 0.15 3.04
N SER A 73 13.36 0.83 3.59
CA SER A 73 12.87 0.55 4.95
C SER A 73 11.88 -0.62 5.01
N GLY A 74 10.98 -0.70 4.03
CA GLY A 74 9.86 -1.64 4.05
C GLY A 74 10.24 -3.07 3.69
N MET A 75 11.17 -3.30 2.77
CA MET A 75 11.58 -4.68 2.40
C MET A 75 12.31 -5.40 3.54
N PRO A 76 13.30 -4.80 4.22
CA PRO A 76 13.90 -5.43 5.40
C PRO A 76 12.90 -5.65 6.52
N ALA A 77 12.01 -4.69 6.76
CA ALA A 77 10.94 -4.86 7.74
C ALA A 77 10.08 -6.08 7.40
N ALA A 78 9.59 -6.19 6.16
CA ALA A 78 8.79 -7.33 5.70
C ALA A 78 9.53 -8.67 5.90
N TYR A 79 10.82 -8.73 5.59
CA TYR A 79 11.64 -9.92 5.81
C TYR A 79 11.72 -10.32 7.29
N LEU A 80 11.96 -9.36 8.18
CA LEU A 80 12.00 -9.60 9.62
C LEU A 80 10.65 -10.06 10.18
N PHE A 81 9.56 -9.52 9.64
CA PHE A 81 8.20 -9.93 9.99
C PHE A 81 7.92 -11.38 9.60
N VAL A 82 8.32 -11.78 8.38
CA VAL A 82 8.13 -13.15 7.88
C VAL A 82 8.90 -14.19 8.71
N ILE A 83 10.13 -13.88 9.12
CA ILE A 83 10.96 -14.81 9.91
C ILE A 83 10.45 -14.96 11.34
N ASN A 84 10.04 -13.86 11.97
CA ASN A 84 9.61 -13.87 13.37
C ASN A 84 8.09 -14.00 13.50
N LEU A 85 7.48 -14.81 12.65
CA LEU A 85 6.02 -14.92 12.58
C LEU A 85 5.44 -15.39 13.92
N SER A 86 4.91 -14.44 14.68
CA SER A 86 4.40 -14.65 16.04
C SER A 86 2.99 -14.09 16.14
N LYS A 87 2.15 -14.71 16.98
CA LYS A 87 0.78 -14.24 17.25
C LYS A 87 0.69 -12.73 17.58
N PRO A 88 1.51 -12.16 18.50
CA PRO A 88 1.48 -10.72 18.77
C PRO A 88 1.93 -9.87 17.57
N LEU A 89 2.78 -10.42 16.71
CA LEU A 89 3.31 -9.72 15.56
C LEU A 89 2.22 -9.54 14.49
N VAL A 90 1.45 -10.61 14.20
CA VAL A 90 0.31 -10.55 13.27
C VAL A 90 -0.75 -9.52 13.72
N VAL A 91 -1.03 -9.45 15.02
CA VAL A 91 -1.96 -8.44 15.57
C VAL A 91 -1.40 -7.02 15.37
N THR A 92 -0.10 -6.84 15.60
CA THR A 92 0.57 -5.55 15.39
C THR A 92 0.50 -5.12 13.92
N GLU A 93 0.73 -6.05 12.98
CA GLU A 93 0.64 -5.79 11.55
C GLU A 93 -0.77 -5.42 11.11
N PHE A 94 -1.79 -6.07 11.65
CA PHE A 94 -3.19 -5.73 11.40
C PHE A 94 -3.51 -4.28 11.81
N ILE A 95 -3.06 -3.86 13.00
CA ILE A 95 -3.24 -2.48 13.48
C ILE A 95 -2.49 -1.51 12.57
N LEU A 96 -1.24 -1.81 12.20
CA LEU A 96 -0.43 -0.99 11.32
C LEU A 96 -1.09 -0.79 9.96
N LEU A 97 -1.63 -1.87 9.37
CA LEU A 97 -2.36 -1.81 8.10
C LEU A 97 -3.62 -0.96 8.19
N ILE A 98 -4.37 -1.02 9.29
CA ILE A 98 -5.53 -0.15 9.50
C ILE A 98 -5.10 1.32 9.55
N ILE A 99 -4.01 1.64 10.24
CA ILE A 99 -3.48 3.01 10.31
C ILE A 99 -3.05 3.49 8.92
N ILE A 100 -2.31 2.67 8.18
CA ILE A 100 -1.87 2.99 6.82
C ILE A 100 -3.10 3.16 5.92
N ALA A 101 -4.07 2.25 5.96
CA ALA A 101 -5.29 2.33 5.18
C ALA A 101 -6.10 3.59 5.52
N TYR A 102 -6.21 3.97 6.80
CA TYR A 102 -6.85 5.20 7.21
C TYR A 102 -6.13 6.43 6.63
N PHE A 103 -4.80 6.46 6.73
CA PHE A 103 -3.98 7.55 6.22
C PHE A 103 -4.03 7.62 4.69
N PHE A 104 -4.08 6.49 3.98
CA PHE A 104 -4.10 6.38 2.51
C PHE A 104 -5.47 6.47 1.86
N PHE A 105 -6.56 6.12 2.54
CA PHE A 105 -7.90 6.11 1.94
C PHE A 105 -8.86 7.14 2.53
N ILE A 106 -8.75 7.48 3.82
CA ILE A 106 -9.70 8.40 4.48
C ILE A 106 -9.18 9.83 4.51
N LYS A 107 -7.90 10.05 4.85
CA LYS A 107 -7.35 11.40 4.92
C LYS A 107 -7.12 11.95 3.50
N ARG A 108 -8.10 12.64 2.90
CA ARG A 108 -7.88 13.37 1.64
C ARG A 108 -6.87 14.48 1.90
N LEU A 109 -5.61 14.29 1.51
CA LEU A 109 -4.77 15.44 1.20
C LEU A 109 -5.47 16.14 0.04
N LYS A 110 -5.87 17.40 0.22
CA LYS A 110 -6.40 18.24 -0.86
C LYS A 110 -5.43 18.13 -2.03
N GLN A 111 -5.84 17.43 -3.08
CA GLN A 111 -5.13 17.44 -4.35
C GLN A 111 -5.48 18.78 -5.00
N PRO A 112 -4.53 19.70 -5.22
CA PRO A 112 -4.79 20.83 -6.08
C PRO A 112 -4.80 20.29 -7.52
N GLY A 113 -5.89 20.51 -8.25
CA GLY A 113 -5.80 20.66 -9.71
C GLY A 113 -6.40 19.58 -10.62
N GLY A 114 -6.87 18.42 -10.14
CA GLY A 114 -7.34 17.37 -11.07
C GLY A 114 -8.56 17.73 -11.92
N LEU A 115 -9.54 18.46 -11.35
CA LEU A 115 -10.77 18.79 -12.07
C LEU A 115 -10.61 19.99 -13.02
N HIS A 116 -9.75 20.95 -12.65
CA HIS A 116 -9.54 22.16 -13.44
C HIS A 116 -8.79 21.85 -14.73
N THR A 117 -7.77 20.99 -14.69
CA THR A 117 -6.97 20.64 -15.88
C THR A 117 -7.76 19.87 -16.92
N ILE A 118 -8.65 18.95 -16.52
CA ILE A 118 -9.50 18.20 -17.47
C ILE A 118 -10.50 19.14 -18.16
N SER A 119 -11.14 20.05 -17.40
CA SER A 119 -12.05 21.05 -17.98
C SER A 119 -11.35 22.06 -18.90
N GLN A 120 -10.06 22.33 -18.66
CA GLN A 120 -9.26 23.17 -19.55
C GLN A 120 -8.86 22.46 -20.83
N ILE A 121 -8.55 21.16 -20.76
CA ILE A 121 -8.27 20.32 -21.95
C ILE A 121 -9.54 20.17 -22.80
N GLU A 122 -10.70 19.94 -22.18
CA GLU A 122 -12.00 19.86 -22.86
C GLU A 122 -12.34 21.18 -23.59
N LYS A 123 -12.16 22.33 -22.92
CA LYS A 123 -12.36 23.66 -23.55
C LYS A 123 -11.37 23.96 -24.68
N GLN A 124 -10.13 23.49 -24.58
CA GLN A 124 -9.13 23.64 -25.66
C GLN A 124 -9.47 22.76 -26.87
N MET A 125 -10.16 21.63 -26.66
CA MET A 125 -10.63 20.76 -27.75
C MET A 125 -11.89 21.29 -28.43
N GLU A 126 -12.80 21.96 -27.69
CA GLU A 126 -13.97 22.63 -28.26
C GLU A 126 -13.60 23.82 -29.17
N GLN A 127 -12.42 24.43 -28.99
CA GLN A 127 -11.93 25.53 -29.83
C GLN A 127 -11.35 25.09 -31.18
N CYS A 128 -11.29 23.78 -31.46
CA CYS A 128 -10.76 23.22 -32.72
C CYS A 128 -11.83 22.86 -33.76
N CYS A 129 -13.01 23.49 -33.73
CA CYS A 129 -14.00 23.47 -34.81
C CYS A 129 -14.70 24.84 -34.95
#